data_AF-A0A521R6F6-F1
#
_entry.id   AF-A0A521R6F6-F1
#
_cell.length_a   1.000
_cell.length_b   1.000
_cell.length_c   1.000
_cell.angle_alpha   90.00
_cell.angle_beta   90.00
_cell.angle_gamma   90.00
#
_symmetry.space_group_name_H-M   'P 1'
#
loop_
_entity.id
_entity.type
_entity.pdbx_description
1 polymer ?
#
loop_
_entity_poly.entity_id
_entity_poly.type
_entity_poly.pdbx_seq_one_letter_code
_entity_poly.pdbx_strand_id
1 'polypeptide(L)'
;MIDSSFAGALIKNGHKTTERKSIIICGPTRGGTSFAASVFYRLGVPFKRDADDKLSIRLEHSELQLAFSAQNWKMMDKTVEDFCYLHLVWGWKVPAIERQLAKVAQMIPNPHAVMIFKEPLSVAARKAIVRKSDLVQRLQEVVNAYGMMAALAASAEYPLLLISYDKAVANLPVFLKVAAHYAGIASYNENAVIAGIQEDQRRYLRATRT
;
A
#
# COMPACT_ATOMS: atom_id res chain seq x y z
N MET A 1 15.83 -17.36 -5.06
CA MET A 1 15.59 -17.45 -6.53
C MET A 1 14.16 -17.01 -6.80
N ILE A 2 13.93 -16.18 -7.81
CA ILE A 2 12.58 -15.79 -8.23
C ILE A 2 12.03 -16.95 -9.07
N ASP A 3 10.82 -17.42 -8.75
CA ASP A 3 10.13 -18.44 -9.53
C ASP A 3 9.93 -17.95 -10.98
N SER A 4 10.11 -18.84 -11.94
CA SER A 4 9.92 -18.61 -13.38
C SER A 4 8.53 -18.07 -13.74
N SER A 5 7.53 -18.18 -12.85
CA SER A 5 6.17 -17.68 -13.03
C SER A 5 5.86 -16.40 -12.26
N PHE A 6 6.68 -15.34 -12.39
CA PHE A 6 6.39 -14.04 -11.76
C PHE A 6 5.06 -13.43 -12.25
N ALA A 7 4.00 -13.69 -11.50
CA ALA A 7 2.62 -13.28 -11.76
C ALA A 7 2.30 -11.85 -11.30
N GLY A 8 3.32 -11.02 -11.07
CA GLY A 8 3.16 -9.62 -10.69
C GLY A 8 3.23 -9.32 -9.20
N ALA A 9 3.47 -10.32 -8.35
CA ALA A 9 3.73 -10.12 -6.94
C ALA A 9 4.84 -11.05 -6.45
N LEU A 10 5.65 -10.56 -5.51
CA LEU A 10 6.76 -11.30 -4.91
C LEU A 10 6.77 -11.03 -3.41
N ILE A 11 6.78 -12.08 -2.60
CA ILE A 11 6.99 -11.97 -1.15
C ILE A 11 8.48 -12.12 -0.87
N LYS A 12 9.06 -11.12 -0.19
CA LYS A 12 10.43 -11.15 0.35
C LYS A 12 10.37 -11.18 1.87
N ASN A 13 11.29 -11.93 2.51
CA ASN A 13 11.32 -12.15 3.95
C ASN A 13 10.00 -12.75 4.50
N GLY A 14 9.33 -13.60 3.73
CA GLY A 14 8.00 -14.15 4.05
C GLY A 14 7.94 -15.14 5.23
N HIS A 15 9.06 -15.38 5.92
CA HIS A 15 9.18 -16.35 7.02
C HIS A 15 8.44 -15.94 8.31
N LYS A 16 7.79 -14.76 8.34
CA LYS A 16 7.07 -14.23 9.51
C LYS A 16 5.57 -14.05 9.27
N THR A 17 4.88 -15.04 8.69
CA THR A 17 3.41 -15.08 8.78
C THR A 17 3.02 -15.35 10.23
N THR A 18 2.87 -14.28 11.01
CA THR A 18 2.34 -14.34 12.37
C THR A 18 0.86 -13.99 12.39
N GLU A 19 0.16 -14.29 13.47
CA GLU A 19 -1.25 -13.90 13.64
C GLU A 19 -1.45 -12.39 13.72
N ARG A 20 -0.44 -11.62 14.17
CA ARG A 20 -0.51 -10.15 14.28
C ARG A 20 0.25 -9.46 13.16
N LYS A 21 -0.36 -8.57 12.38
CA LYS A 21 0.34 -7.88 11.27
C LYS A 21 -0.08 -6.43 11.15
N SER A 22 0.90 -5.57 10.98
CA SER A 22 0.67 -4.17 10.65
C SER A 22 1.07 -3.91 9.21
N ILE A 23 0.09 -3.96 8.29
CA ILE A 23 0.32 -3.90 6.86
C ILE A 23 0.49 -2.43 6.41
N ILE A 24 1.66 -2.08 5.92
CA ILE A 24 1.99 -0.71 5.49
C ILE A 24 2.03 -0.66 3.97
N ILE A 25 1.07 0.01 3.34
CA ILE A 25 0.97 0.08 1.88
C ILE A 25 1.58 1.38 1.38
N CYS A 26 2.65 1.25 0.59
CA CYS A 26 3.45 2.37 0.12
C CYS A 26 3.88 2.24 -1.35
N GLY A 27 4.36 3.36 -1.88
CA GLY A 27 4.71 3.55 -3.28
C GLY A 27 4.63 5.03 -3.64
N PRO A 28 5.17 5.47 -4.78
CA PRO A 28 5.11 6.87 -5.16
C PRO A 28 3.66 7.32 -5.30
N THR A 29 3.40 8.59 -5.07
CA THR A 29 2.10 9.20 -5.37
C THR A 29 1.72 8.92 -6.82
N ARG A 30 0.45 8.51 -7.05
CA ARG A 30 -0.09 8.04 -8.34
C ARG A 30 0.47 6.69 -8.84
N GLY A 31 1.32 6.00 -8.07
CA GLY A 31 1.90 4.68 -8.38
C GLY A 31 1.00 3.46 -8.12
N GLY A 32 -0.28 3.68 -7.80
CA GLY A 32 -1.23 2.58 -7.56
C GLY A 32 -1.41 2.17 -6.10
N THR A 33 -0.93 2.96 -5.12
CA THR A 33 -1.12 2.66 -3.70
C THR A 33 -2.59 2.56 -3.28
N SER A 34 -3.49 3.32 -3.91
CA SER A 34 -4.94 3.18 -3.69
C SER A 34 -5.50 1.84 -4.21
N PHE A 35 -4.94 1.30 -5.30
CA PHE A 35 -5.35 -0.02 -5.82
C PHE A 35 -4.93 -1.11 -4.84
N ALA A 36 -3.67 -1.10 -4.38
CA ALA A 36 -3.21 -2.03 -3.36
C ALA A 36 -4.05 -1.91 -2.07
N ALA A 37 -4.30 -0.69 -1.59
CA ALA A 37 -5.15 -0.48 -0.42
C ALA A 37 -6.57 -1.01 -0.61
N SER A 38 -7.19 -0.79 -1.77
CA SER A 38 -8.51 -1.34 -2.08
C SER A 38 -8.50 -2.86 -2.06
N VAL A 39 -7.47 -3.51 -2.59
CA VAL A 39 -7.33 -4.97 -2.53
C VAL A 39 -7.33 -5.48 -1.08
N PHE A 40 -6.45 -4.96 -0.23
CA PHE A 40 -6.39 -5.40 1.18
C PHE A 40 -7.67 -5.06 1.95
N TYR A 41 -8.21 -3.86 1.76
CA TYR A 41 -9.47 -3.44 2.39
C TYR A 41 -10.64 -4.35 1.99
N ARG A 42 -10.76 -4.67 0.70
CA ARG A 42 -11.84 -5.53 0.18
C ARG A 42 -11.66 -7.00 0.56
N LEU A 43 -10.43 -7.45 0.80
CA LEU A 43 -10.13 -8.75 1.40
C LEU A 43 -10.50 -8.82 2.90
N GLY A 44 -10.92 -7.71 3.50
CA GLY A 44 -11.37 -7.66 4.90
C GLY A 44 -10.28 -7.20 5.88
N VAL A 45 -9.14 -6.70 5.41
CA VAL A 45 -8.16 -6.07 6.31
C VAL A 45 -8.75 -4.77 6.87
N PRO A 46 -8.82 -4.59 8.20
CA PRO A 46 -9.25 -3.35 8.84
C PRO A 46 -8.31 -2.19 8.50
N PHE A 47 -8.87 -1.09 7.98
CA PHE A 47 -8.16 0.18 7.78
C PHE A 47 -8.62 1.25 8.78
N LYS A 48 -9.55 0.87 9.65
CA LYS A 48 -10.17 1.68 10.70
C LYS A 48 -10.04 0.93 12.01
N ARG A 49 -9.90 1.65 13.13
CA ARG A 49 -10.01 1.09 14.47
C ARG A 49 -11.44 0.66 14.74
N ASP A 50 -12.40 1.54 14.43
CA ASP A 50 -13.82 1.33 14.64
C ASP A 50 -14.69 1.98 13.52
N ALA A 51 -16.00 2.09 13.75
CA ALA A 51 -16.94 2.64 12.78
C ALA A 51 -16.79 4.18 12.59
N ASP A 52 -16.34 4.89 13.62
CA ASP A 52 -16.26 6.35 13.69
C ASP A 52 -15.03 6.89 12.95
N ASP A 53 -14.01 6.05 12.77
CA ASP A 53 -12.82 6.39 12.01
C ASP A 53 -13.13 6.78 10.56
N LYS A 54 -12.44 7.85 10.10
CA LYS A 54 -12.61 8.42 8.77
C LYS A 54 -11.51 7.98 7.82
N LEU A 55 -11.93 7.33 6.73
CA LEU A 55 -11.08 7.05 5.58
C LEU A 55 -11.34 8.05 4.47
N SER A 56 -10.28 8.53 3.84
CA SER A 56 -10.42 9.26 2.58
C SER A 56 -10.92 8.33 1.47
N ILE A 57 -11.37 8.90 0.34
CA ILE A 57 -11.67 8.14 -0.88
C ILE A 57 -10.48 7.30 -1.40
N ARG A 58 -9.29 7.59 -0.90
CA ARG A 58 -8.06 6.88 -1.24
C ARG A 58 -7.67 5.84 -0.19
N LEU A 59 -8.55 5.56 0.78
CA LEU A 59 -8.32 4.63 1.89
C LEU A 59 -7.14 5.03 2.77
N GLU A 60 -6.90 6.33 2.91
CA GLU A 60 -5.92 6.87 3.86
C GLU A 60 -6.64 7.16 5.17
N HIS A 61 -6.10 6.66 6.28
CA HIS A 61 -6.62 6.89 7.62
C HIS A 61 -6.30 8.32 8.06
N SER A 62 -7.34 9.12 8.35
CA SER A 62 -7.18 10.57 8.52
C SER A 62 -6.27 10.94 9.70
N GLU A 63 -6.42 10.26 10.84
CA GLU A 63 -5.65 10.56 12.06
C GLU A 63 -4.16 10.20 11.90
N LEU A 64 -3.85 8.95 11.53
CA LEU A 64 -2.49 8.53 11.17
C LEU A 64 -1.86 9.42 10.10
N GLN A 65 -2.61 9.82 9.07
CA GLN A 65 -2.08 10.71 8.03
C GLN A 65 -1.76 12.10 8.58
N LEU A 66 -2.60 12.64 9.46
CA LEU A 66 -2.37 13.92 10.13
C LEU A 66 -1.14 13.84 11.05
N ALA A 67 -1.07 12.81 11.90
CA ALA A 67 0.03 12.57 12.82
C ALA A 67 1.36 12.41 12.07
N PHE A 68 1.38 11.61 11.01
CA PHE A 68 2.56 11.40 10.16
C PHE A 68 3.01 12.69 9.48
N SER A 69 2.09 13.42 8.82
CA SER A 69 2.40 14.68 8.14
C SER A 69 2.91 15.76 9.09
N ALA A 70 2.37 15.81 10.31
CA ALA A 70 2.78 16.74 11.37
C ALA A 70 3.99 16.26 12.17
N GLN A 71 4.54 15.07 11.88
CA GLN A 71 5.59 14.41 12.67
C GLN A 71 5.25 14.28 14.17
N ASN A 72 3.95 14.17 14.48
CA ASN A 72 3.46 13.98 15.84
C ASN A 72 3.54 12.49 16.20
N TRP A 73 4.75 12.04 16.52
CA TRP A 73 5.05 10.63 16.78
C TRP A 73 4.27 10.07 17.98
N LYS A 74 4.00 10.89 19.00
CA LYS A 74 3.20 10.49 20.17
C LYS A 74 1.76 10.19 19.80
N MET A 75 1.16 11.02 18.94
CA MET A 75 -0.19 10.78 18.43
C MET A 75 -0.21 9.51 17.57
N MET A 76 0.76 9.36 16.68
CA MET A 76 0.87 8.17 15.83
C MET A 76 1.00 6.88 16.66
N ASP A 77 1.86 6.88 17.68
CA ASP A 77 2.08 5.75 18.59
C ASP A 77 0.78 5.33 19.27
N LYS A 78 0.05 6.29 19.85
CA LYS A 78 -1.28 6.05 20.44
C LYS A 78 -2.26 5.43 19.42
N THR A 79 -2.35 6.00 18.22
CA THR A 79 -3.26 5.46 17.19
C THR A 79 -2.86 4.03 16.78
N VAL A 80 -1.56 3.74 16.70
CA VAL A 80 -1.04 2.39 16.41
C VAL A 80 -1.37 1.40 17.53
N GLU A 81 -1.21 1.80 18.80
CA GLU A 81 -1.59 1.00 19.96
C GLU A 81 -3.09 0.62 19.91
N ASP A 82 -3.96 1.59 19.60
CA ASP A 82 -5.40 1.35 19.46
C ASP A 82 -5.68 0.30 18.35
N PHE A 83 -5.02 0.43 17.20
CA PHE A 83 -5.15 -0.55 16.11
C PHE A 83 -4.70 -1.95 16.56
N CYS A 84 -3.56 -2.05 17.24
CA CYS A 84 -3.03 -3.32 17.71
C CYS A 84 -3.85 -3.96 18.81
N TYR A 85 -4.52 -3.14 19.63
CA TYR A 85 -5.46 -3.62 20.63
C TYR A 85 -6.72 -4.21 20.00
N LEU A 86 -7.29 -3.53 19.00
CA LEU A 86 -8.56 -3.89 18.38
C LEU A 86 -8.44 -4.97 17.29
N HIS A 87 -7.30 -5.01 16.60
CA HIS A 87 -7.12 -5.84 15.40
C HIS A 87 -5.82 -6.62 15.47
N LEU A 88 -5.91 -7.93 15.20
CA LEU A 88 -4.71 -8.75 15.02
C LEU A 88 -3.97 -8.32 13.75
N VAL A 89 -4.70 -8.17 12.65
CA VAL A 89 -4.18 -7.69 11.37
C VAL A 89 -4.87 -6.39 11.03
N TRP A 90 -4.12 -5.37 10.66
CA TRP A 90 -4.65 -4.08 10.21
C TRP A 90 -3.79 -3.50 9.08
N GLY A 91 -4.35 -2.54 8.35
CA GLY A 91 -3.74 -1.94 7.18
C GLY A 91 -3.69 -0.42 7.29
N TRP A 92 -2.56 0.14 6.88
CA TRP A 92 -2.39 1.58 6.73
C TRP A 92 -1.75 1.88 5.39
N LYS A 93 -2.47 2.66 4.58
CA LYS A 93 -1.92 3.19 3.34
C LYS A 93 -1.29 4.55 3.59
N VAL A 94 -0.03 4.67 3.19
CA VAL A 94 0.73 5.92 3.28
C VAL A 94 1.62 6.06 2.04
N PRO A 95 1.24 6.88 1.06
CA PRO A 95 2.01 7.06 -0.18
C PRO A 95 3.25 7.93 0.06
N ALA A 96 4.25 7.79 -0.83
CA ALA A 96 5.48 8.59 -0.84
C ALA A 96 6.29 8.58 0.47
N ILE A 97 6.34 7.43 1.15
CA ILE A 97 7.09 7.26 2.41
C ILE A 97 8.48 6.65 2.23
N GLU A 98 8.99 6.52 1.02
CA GLU A 98 10.27 5.86 0.75
C GLU A 98 11.47 6.46 1.52
N ARG A 99 11.36 7.70 2.01
CA ARG A 99 12.39 8.32 2.87
C ARG A 99 12.19 8.06 4.37
N GLN A 100 11.00 7.62 4.77
CA GLN A 100 10.60 7.51 6.18
C GLN A 100 10.12 6.10 6.55
N LEU A 101 10.03 5.17 5.59
CA LEU A 101 9.51 3.82 5.82
C LEU A 101 10.29 3.09 6.92
N ALA A 102 11.62 3.21 6.97
CA ALA A 102 12.41 2.58 8.02
C ALA A 102 12.03 3.09 9.42
N LYS A 103 11.85 4.41 9.57
CA LYS A 103 11.40 5.03 10.82
C LYS A 103 9.98 4.58 11.19
N VAL A 104 9.07 4.60 10.21
CA VAL A 104 7.69 4.12 10.41
C VAL A 104 7.64 2.66 10.83
N ALA A 105 8.46 1.80 10.20
CA ALA A 105 8.54 0.38 10.52
C ALA A 105 9.09 0.12 11.94
N GLN A 106 9.92 1.01 12.49
CA GLN A 106 10.38 0.92 13.88
C GLN A 106 9.30 1.29 14.89
N MET A 107 8.34 2.13 14.51
CA MET A 107 7.26 2.59 15.39
C MET A 107 6.05 1.65 15.38
N ILE A 108 6.00 0.69 14.47
CA ILE A 108 4.84 -0.16 14.26
C ILE A 108 5.23 -1.60 14.60
N PRO A 109 4.50 -2.29 15.48
CA PRO A 109 4.80 -3.67 15.81
C PRO A 109 4.55 -4.59 14.61
N ASN A 110 5.49 -5.51 14.39
CA ASN A 110 5.48 -6.49 13.31
C ASN A 110 5.11 -5.92 11.92
N PRO A 111 5.93 -4.98 11.40
CA PRO A 111 5.61 -4.27 10.16
C PRO A 111 5.63 -5.24 8.97
N HIS A 112 4.62 -5.15 8.11
CA HIS A 112 4.50 -5.91 6.87
C HIS A 112 4.32 -4.92 5.72
N ALA A 113 5.39 -4.56 5.01
CA ALA A 113 5.26 -3.54 3.98
C ALA A 113 4.76 -4.13 2.66
N VAL A 114 3.92 -3.37 1.97
CA VAL A 114 3.41 -3.66 0.64
C VAL A 114 3.89 -2.53 -0.26
N MET A 115 4.87 -2.81 -1.10
CA MET A 115 5.49 -1.84 -2.00
C MET A 115 4.96 -2.04 -3.41
N ILE A 116 4.26 -1.03 -3.94
CA ILE A 116 3.75 -1.09 -5.31
C ILE A 116 4.62 -0.28 -6.28
N PHE A 117 4.97 -0.95 -7.38
CA PHE A 117 5.73 -0.42 -8.51
C PHE A 117 4.81 -0.41 -9.73
N LYS A 118 4.73 0.74 -10.39
CA LYS A 118 3.98 0.92 -11.63
C LYS A 118 4.90 1.46 -12.70
N GLU A 119 4.59 1.18 -13.97
CA GLU A 119 5.31 1.76 -15.11
C GLU A 119 5.59 3.27 -14.89
N PRO A 120 6.87 3.68 -14.90
CA PRO A 120 7.29 5.00 -14.42
C PRO A 120 6.76 6.16 -15.26
N LEU A 121 6.65 6.02 -16.58
CA LEU A 121 6.12 7.07 -17.46
C LEU A 121 4.64 7.35 -17.17
N SER A 122 3.84 6.31 -16.92
CA SER A 122 2.43 6.42 -16.53
C SER A 122 2.28 7.21 -15.22
N VAL A 123 3.16 6.96 -14.25
CA VAL A 123 3.18 7.71 -12.98
C VAL A 123 3.62 9.15 -13.22
N ALA A 124 4.67 9.38 -14.01
CA ALA A 124 5.19 10.70 -14.33
C ALA A 124 4.15 11.56 -15.06
N ALA A 125 3.51 11.04 -16.11
CA ALA A 125 2.45 11.72 -16.85
C ALA A 125 1.27 12.10 -15.94
N ARG A 126 0.82 11.18 -15.08
CA ARG A 126 -0.21 11.46 -14.07
C ARG A 126 0.21 12.59 -13.12
N LYS A 127 1.47 12.62 -12.68
CA LYS A 127 2.00 13.68 -11.81
C LYS A 127 2.09 15.02 -12.55
N ALA A 128 2.58 15.02 -13.78
CA ALA A 128 2.74 16.21 -14.62
C ALA A 128 1.39 16.89 -14.89
N ILE A 129 0.36 16.11 -15.25
CA ILE A 129 -1.01 16.61 -15.45
C ILE A 129 -1.54 17.27 -14.17
N VAL A 130 -1.42 16.60 -13.03
CA VAL A 130 -1.96 17.10 -11.75
C VAL A 130 -1.21 18.33 -11.24
N ARG A 131 0.12 18.38 -11.43
CA ARG A 131 0.97 19.46 -10.90
C ARG A 131 1.30 20.55 -11.92
N LYS A 132 0.79 20.46 -13.15
CA LYS A 132 1.12 21.34 -14.29
C LYS A 132 2.64 21.57 -14.40
N SER A 133 3.40 20.48 -14.42
CA SER A 133 4.88 20.52 -14.38
C SER A 133 5.50 19.72 -15.51
N ASP A 134 6.80 19.91 -15.73
CA ASP A 134 7.56 19.19 -16.76
C ASP A 134 7.51 17.65 -16.60
N LEU A 135 7.32 16.94 -17.71
CA LEU A 135 7.17 15.49 -17.72
C LEU A 135 8.50 14.77 -17.43
N VAL A 136 9.59 15.23 -18.03
CA VAL A 136 10.91 14.58 -17.93
C VAL A 136 11.44 14.70 -16.50
N GLN A 137 11.28 15.88 -15.89
CA GLN A 137 11.58 16.10 -14.47
C GLN A 137 10.78 15.13 -13.57
N ARG A 138 9.47 14.98 -13.81
CA ARG A 138 8.64 14.04 -13.02
C ARG A 138 9.02 12.59 -13.26
N LEU A 139 9.46 12.22 -14.46
CA LEU A 139 9.96 10.89 -14.75
C LEU A 139 11.22 10.61 -13.94
N GLN A 140 12.16 11.54 -13.90
CA GLN A 140 13.38 11.41 -13.11
C GLN A 140 13.07 11.28 -11.61
N GLU A 141 12.14 12.07 -11.07
CA GLU A 141 11.69 11.94 -9.68
C GLU A 141 11.08 10.56 -9.40
N VAL A 142 10.29 10.01 -10.32
CA VAL A 142 9.66 8.68 -10.17
C VAL A 142 10.72 7.58 -10.18
N VAL A 143 11.67 7.62 -11.12
CA VAL A 143 12.78 6.66 -11.19
C VAL A 143 13.61 6.72 -9.91
N ASN A 144 13.93 7.91 -9.40
CA ASN A 144 14.64 8.09 -8.14
C ASN A 144 13.85 7.52 -6.95
N ALA A 145 12.53 7.72 -6.91
CA ALA A 145 11.69 7.15 -5.86
C ALA A 145 11.71 5.60 -5.90
N TYR A 146 11.66 4.99 -7.08
CA TYR A 146 11.80 3.54 -7.20
C TYR A 146 13.19 3.03 -6.84
N GLY A 147 14.25 3.79 -7.14
CA GLY A 147 15.59 3.48 -6.65
C GLY A 147 15.66 3.43 -5.12
N MET A 148 15.07 4.42 -4.44
CA MET A 148 14.99 4.43 -2.96
C MET A 148 14.16 3.25 -2.43
N MET A 149 13.03 2.93 -3.06
CA MET A 149 12.21 1.77 -2.67
C MET A 149 12.95 0.45 -2.88
N ALA A 150 13.69 0.29 -3.97
CA ALA A 150 14.49 -0.90 -4.24
C ALA A 150 15.61 -1.06 -3.20
N ALA A 151 16.29 0.03 -2.83
CA ALA A 151 17.29 0.03 -1.77
C ALA A 151 16.68 -0.38 -0.42
N LEU A 152 15.51 0.17 -0.06
CA LEU A 152 14.76 -0.24 1.13
C LEU A 152 14.38 -1.73 1.07
N ALA A 153 13.91 -2.21 -0.07
CA ALA A 153 13.54 -3.61 -0.22
C ALA A 153 14.73 -4.56 -0.03
N ALA A 154 15.91 -4.13 -0.48
CA ALA A 154 17.15 -4.87 -0.28
C ALA A 154 17.55 -4.95 1.20
N SER A 155 17.50 -3.83 1.93
CA SER A 155 17.96 -3.74 3.31
C SER A 155 16.92 -4.12 4.38
N ALA A 156 15.64 -4.17 4.03
CA ALA A 156 14.60 -4.48 5.02
C ALA A 156 14.69 -5.93 5.52
N GLU A 157 14.51 -6.09 6.83
CA GLU A 157 14.48 -7.39 7.52
C GLU A 157 13.05 -7.88 7.81
N TYR A 158 12.07 -6.99 7.68
CA TYR A 158 10.65 -7.31 7.85
C TYR A 158 10.03 -7.86 6.55
N PRO A 159 8.87 -8.54 6.62
CA PRO A 159 8.17 -9.04 5.45
C PRO A 159 7.81 -7.92 4.46
N LEU A 160 8.01 -8.22 3.19
CA LEU A 160 7.70 -7.34 2.07
C LEU A 160 6.86 -8.07 1.03
N LEU A 161 5.80 -7.42 0.57
CA LEU A 161 5.12 -7.77 -0.67
C LEU A 161 5.47 -6.73 -1.72
N LEU A 162 6.23 -7.12 -2.73
CA LEU A 162 6.57 -6.28 -3.87
C LEU A 162 5.55 -6.55 -4.98
N ILE A 163 4.92 -5.50 -5.48
CA ILE A 163 3.82 -5.60 -6.45
C ILE A 163 4.20 -4.86 -7.73
N SER A 164 4.09 -5.53 -8.87
CA SER A 164 3.97 -4.90 -10.18
C SER A 164 2.49 -4.57 -10.42
N TYR A 165 2.15 -3.28 -10.39
CA TYR A 165 0.78 -2.79 -10.59
C TYR A 165 0.16 -3.35 -11.87
N ASP A 166 0.87 -3.24 -13.00
CA ASP A 166 0.31 -3.57 -14.31
C ASP A 166 0.02 -5.07 -14.45
N LYS A 167 0.91 -5.92 -13.93
CA LYS A 167 0.69 -7.37 -13.87
C LYS A 167 -0.40 -7.77 -12.89
N ALA A 168 -0.43 -7.14 -11.70
CA ALA A 168 -1.44 -7.40 -10.69
C ALA A 168 -2.86 -7.06 -11.17
N VAL A 169 -3.01 -5.96 -11.92
CA VAL A 169 -4.28 -5.58 -12.54
C VAL A 169 -4.66 -6.55 -13.67
N ALA A 170 -3.69 -6.95 -14.51
CA ALA A 170 -3.94 -7.87 -15.61
C ALA A 170 -4.31 -9.29 -15.14
N ASN A 171 -3.83 -9.70 -13.96
CA ASN A 171 -4.10 -11.02 -13.40
C ASN A 171 -4.60 -10.93 -11.95
N LEU A 172 -5.74 -10.26 -11.79
CA LEU A 172 -6.30 -9.95 -10.48
C LEU A 172 -6.61 -11.19 -9.64
N PRO A 173 -7.22 -12.28 -10.16
CA PRO A 173 -7.45 -13.51 -9.38
C PRO A 173 -6.17 -14.09 -8.75
N VAL A 174 -5.08 -14.17 -9.52
CA VAL A 174 -3.80 -14.67 -9.00
C VAL A 174 -3.22 -13.72 -7.96
N PHE A 175 -3.27 -12.41 -8.23
CA PHE A 175 -2.80 -11.42 -7.27
C PHE A 175 -3.59 -11.45 -5.95
N LEU A 176 -4.92 -11.63 -6.01
CA LEU A 176 -5.77 -11.71 -4.81
C LEU A 176 -5.38 -12.89 -3.92
N LYS A 177 -5.03 -14.04 -4.50
CA LYS A 177 -4.54 -15.19 -3.72
C LYS A 177 -3.24 -14.86 -2.97
N VAL A 178 -2.30 -14.18 -3.63
CA VAL A 178 -1.04 -13.75 -3.02
C VAL A 178 -1.30 -12.72 -1.91
N ALA A 179 -2.17 -11.73 -2.16
CA ALA A 179 -2.51 -10.70 -1.18
C ALA A 179 -3.25 -11.28 0.03
N ALA A 180 -4.19 -12.21 -0.18
CA ALA A 180 -4.91 -12.91 0.88
C ALA A 180 -3.95 -13.75 1.73
N HIS A 181 -3.07 -14.54 1.09
CA HIS A 181 -2.03 -15.29 1.78
C HIS A 181 -1.11 -14.37 2.61
N TYR A 182 -0.64 -13.27 2.02
CA TYR A 182 0.19 -12.28 2.69
C TYR A 182 -0.52 -11.66 3.91
N ALA A 183 -1.80 -11.34 3.78
CA ALA A 183 -2.62 -10.81 4.87
C ALA A 183 -3.00 -11.87 5.92
N GLY A 184 -2.98 -13.17 5.59
CA GLY A 184 -3.49 -14.24 6.46
C GLY A 184 -5.01 -14.42 6.38
N ILE A 185 -5.62 -14.05 5.24
CA ILE A 185 -7.05 -14.22 4.98
C ILE A 185 -7.28 -15.61 4.38
N ALA A 186 -8.03 -16.45 5.10
CA ALA A 186 -8.27 -17.84 4.71
C ALA A 186 -9.33 -17.99 3.60
N SER A 187 -10.33 -17.11 3.58
CA SER A 187 -11.43 -17.16 2.62
C SER A 187 -11.93 -15.76 2.28
N TYR A 188 -12.36 -15.59 1.02
CA TYR A 188 -12.96 -14.37 0.53
C TYR A 188 -13.81 -14.68 -0.72
N ASN A 189 -14.80 -13.85 -1.01
CA ASN A 189 -15.55 -13.93 -2.26
C ASN A 189 -14.81 -13.16 -3.36
N GLU A 190 -14.08 -13.86 -4.22
CA GLU A 190 -13.25 -13.27 -5.27
C GLU A 190 -14.03 -12.29 -6.16
N ASN A 191 -15.21 -12.67 -6.64
CA ASN A 191 -16.03 -11.83 -7.51
C ASN A 191 -16.47 -10.52 -6.81
N ALA A 192 -16.86 -10.61 -5.54
CA ALA A 192 -17.25 -9.43 -4.75
C ALA A 192 -16.06 -8.50 -4.50
N VAL A 193 -14.87 -9.06 -4.22
CA VAL A 193 -13.63 -8.29 -4.05
C VAL A 193 -13.26 -7.55 -5.33
N ILE A 194 -13.26 -8.25 -6.48
CA ILE A 194 -12.98 -7.66 -7.79
C ILE A 194 -13.96 -6.54 -8.12
N ALA A 195 -15.26 -6.77 -7.95
CA ALA A 195 -16.28 -5.75 -8.20
C ALA A 195 -16.10 -4.52 -7.30
N GLY A 196 -15.75 -4.73 -6.03
CA GLY A 196 -15.45 -3.66 -5.07
C GLY A 196 -14.24 -2.81 -5.47
N ILE A 197 -13.16 -3.45 -5.93
CA ILE A 197 -11.95 -2.74 -6.40
C ILE A 197 -12.26 -1.88 -7.62
N GLN A 198 -13.02 -2.41 -8.58
CA GLN A 198 -13.43 -1.66 -9.77
C GLN A 198 -14.30 -0.45 -9.41
N GLU A 199 -15.19 -0.60 -8.42
CA GLU A 199 -16.01 0.51 -7.93
C GLU A 199 -15.17 1.59 -7.24
N ASP A 200 -14.23 1.20 -6.39
CA ASP A 200 -13.30 2.14 -5.74
C ASP A 200 -12.48 2.92 -6.80
N GLN A 201 -12.02 2.24 -7.85
CA GLN A 201 -11.32 2.87 -8.96
C GLN A 201 -12.19 3.87 -9.72
N ARG A 202 -13.45 3.54 -10.00
CA ARG A 202 -14.39 4.47 -10.65
C ARG A 202 -14.61 5.71 -9.80
N ARG A 203 -14.84 5.54 -8.49
CA ARG A 203 -15.02 6.66 -7.54
C ARG A 203 -13.79 7.56 -7.49
N TYR A 204 -12.60 6.97 -7.42
CA TYR A 204 -11.33 7.70 -7.44
C TYR A 204 -11.12 8.53 -8.72
N LEU A 205 -11.42 7.95 -9.88
CA LEU A 205 -11.28 8.66 -11.16
C LEU A 205 -12.27 9.83 -11.29
N ARG A 206 -13.50 9.68 -10.79
CA ARG A 206 -14.48 10.77 -10.75
C ARG A 206 -14.00 11.93 -9.87
N ALA A 207 -13.49 11.62 -8.67
CA ALA A 207 -13.03 12.63 -7.72
C ALA A 207 -11.69 13.29 -8.06
N THR A 208 -10.97 12.83 -9.10
CA THR A 208 -9.66 13.38 -9.49
C THR A 208 -9.65 13.98 -10.90
N ARG A 209 -10.83 14.07 -11.55
CA ARG A 209 -11.03 14.75 -12.83
C ARG A 209 -11.40 16.24 -12.67
N THR A 210 -11.73 16.66 -11.46
CA THR A 210 -11.87 18.05 -11.00
C THR A 210 -10.56 18.52 -10.39
#